data_AF-A0A7C1SE91-F1
#
_entry.id   AF-A0A7C1SE91-F1
#
_cell.length_a   1.000
_cell.length_b   1.000
_cell.length_c   1.000
_cell.angle_alpha   90.00
_cell.angle_beta   90.00
_cell.angle_gamma   90.00
#
_symmetry.space_group_name_H-M   'P 1'
#
loop_
_entity.id
_entity.type
_entity.pdbx_description
1 polymer ?
#
loop_
_entity_poly.entity_id
_entity_poly.type
_entity_poly.pdbx_seq_one_letter_code
_entity_poly.pdbx_strand_id
1 'polypeptide(L)' 'MGQVTIYLDAETEQKLNAIIGNEKLSKSRWIADLIRAKTATSWPESIVQLAGAWKDLPLAEEIREGNGSDFDREPL' A
#
# COMPACT_ATOMS: atom_id res chain seq x y z
N MET A 1 26.95 -5.57 6.40
CA MET A 1 25.87 -4.81 5.73
C MET A 1 26.07 -4.90 4.24
N GLY A 2 25.00 -5.08 3.46
CA GLY A 2 25.08 -5.14 2.00
C GLY A 2 25.12 -3.74 1.40
N GLN A 3 25.95 -3.54 0.38
CA GLN A 3 25.97 -2.34 -0.45
C GLN A 3 25.42 -2.69 -1.83
N VAL A 4 24.58 -1.83 -2.39
CA VAL A 4 24.02 -1.97 -3.73
C VAL A 4 24.35 -0.70 -4.52
N THR A 5 24.89 -0.87 -5.72
CA THR A 5 25.03 0.19 -6.72
C THR A 5 23.96 -0.03 -7.78
N ILE A 6 23.14 0.98 -8.05
CA ILE A 6 22.08 0.92 -9.06
C ILE A 6 22.27 2.05 -10.07
N TYR A 7 21.95 1.78 -11.32
CA TYR A 7 21.86 2.81 -12.36
C TYR A 7 20.44 3.37 -12.36
N LEU A 8 20.33 4.69 -12.39
CA LEU A 8 19.07 5.40 -12.55
C LEU A 8 19.16 6.19 -13.85
N ASP A 9 18.10 6.16 -14.65
CA ASP A 9 17.95 7.11 -15.74
C ASP A 9 17.70 8.53 -15.19
N ALA A 10 17.84 9.53 -16.05
CA ALA A 10 17.72 10.94 -15.67
C ALA A 10 16.33 11.29 -15.10
N GLU A 11 15.26 10.66 -15.61
CA GLU A 11 13.90 10.93 -15.13
C GLU A 11 13.70 10.36 -13.72
N THR A 12 14.17 9.13 -13.49
CA THR A 12 14.10 8.47 -12.19
C THR A 12 14.95 9.21 -11.15
N GLU A 13 16.14 9.68 -11.51
CA GLU A 13 16.96 10.49 -10.61
C GLU A 13 16.30 11.82 -10.24
N GLN A 14 15.67 12.50 -11.19
CA GLN A 14 14.94 13.74 -10.93
C GLN A 14 13.80 13.52 -9.93
N LYS A 15 13.00 12.46 -10.12
CA LYS A 15 11.92 12.09 -9.20
C LYS A 15 12.45 11.79 -7.79
N LEU A 16 13.55 11.05 -7.68
CA LEU A 16 14.19 10.76 -6.40
C LEU A 16 14.62 12.04 -5.68
N ASN A 17 15.27 12.97 -6.38
CA ASN A 17 15.73 14.23 -5.81
C ASN A 17 14.55 15.11 -5.36
N ALA A 18 13.46 15.15 -6.12
CA ALA A 18 12.26 15.92 -5.78
C ALA A 18 11.60 15.44 -4.47
N ILE A 19 11.47 14.12 -4.30
CA ILE A 19 10.87 13.53 -3.08
C ILE A 19 11.73 13.85 -1.85
N ILE A 20 13.05 13.70 -1.99
CA ILE A 20 13.99 13.93 -0.89
C ILE A 20 14.05 15.40 -0.48
N GLY A 21 14.00 16.32 -1.45
CA GLY A 21 13.96 17.75 -1.18
C GLY A 21 12.79 18.15 -0.28
N ASN A 22 11.67 17.43 -0.37
CA ASN A 22 10.46 17.69 0.42
C ASN A 22 10.49 17.01 1.80
N GLU A 23 11.14 15.85 1.94
CA GLU A 23 11.00 14.99 3.14
C GLU A 23 12.18 15.04 4.13
N LYS A 24 13.26 15.80 3.87
CA LYS A 24 14.49 15.83 4.72
C LYS A 24 15.11 14.43 4.98
N LEU A 25 14.86 13.45 4.12
CA LEU A 25 15.40 12.09 4.21
C LEU A 25 16.60 11.91 3.27
N SER A 26 17.58 11.08 3.65
CA SER A 26 18.68 10.76 2.73
C SER A 26 18.25 9.77 1.65
N LYS A 27 18.89 9.82 0.47
CA LYS A 27 18.67 8.87 -0.65
C LYS A 27 18.70 7.42 -0.19
N SER A 28 19.74 7.03 0.54
CA SER A 28 19.91 5.66 1.01
C SER A 28 18.81 5.23 1.97
N ARG A 29 18.37 6.11 2.88
CA ARG A 29 17.29 5.82 3.81
C ARG A 29 15.97 5.63 3.07
N TRP A 30 15.65 6.56 2.17
CA TRP A 30 14.43 6.49 1.36
C TRP A 30 14.37 5.19 0.53
N ILE A 31 15.47 4.80 -0.13
CA ILE A 31 15.54 3.55 -0.90
C ILE A 31 15.37 2.33 0.03
N ALA A 32 16.03 2.31 1.19
CA ALA A 32 15.91 1.22 2.14
C ALA A 32 14.48 1.08 2.72
N ASP A 33 13.82 2.21 2.98
CA ASP A 33 12.42 2.26 3.41
C ASP A 33 11.49 1.79 2.29
N LEU A 34 11.75 2.19 1.04
CA LEU A 34 11.00 1.75 -0.14
C LEU A 34 11.10 0.23 -0.35
N ILE A 35 12.30 -0.35 -0.23
CA ILE A 35 12.49 -1.80 -0.32
C ILE A 35 11.65 -2.50 0.74
N ARG A 36 11.75 -2.07 2.01
CA ARG A 36 10.96 -2.64 3.12
C ARG A 36 9.46 -2.55 2.85
N ALA A 37 8.98 -1.41 2.34
CA ALA A 37 7.57 -1.22 2.02
C ALA A 37 7.10 -2.11 0.85
N LYS A 38 7.94 -2.31 -0.17
CA LYS A 38 7.60 -3.13 -1.34
C LYS A 38 7.69 -4.64 -1.08
N THR A 39 8.48 -5.05 -0.09
CA THR A 39 8.59 -6.46 0.33
C THR A 39 7.72 -6.78 1.54
N ALA A 40 6.95 -5.82 2.06
CA ALA A 40 6.07 -6.05 3.18
C ALA A 40 4.97 -7.06 2.79
N THR A 41 4.80 -8.09 3.60
CA THR A 41 3.75 -9.11 3.44
C THR A 41 2.52 -8.83 4.29
N SER A 42 2.59 -7.79 5.12
CA SER A 42 1.51 -7.34 6.00
C SER A 42 1.10 -5.91 5.67
N TRP A 43 -0.14 -5.58 5.98
CA TRP A 43 -0.63 -4.21 5.90
C TRP A 43 0.11 -3.31 6.90
N PRO A 44 0.30 -2.02 6.58
CA PRO A 44 0.78 -1.05 7.54
C PRO A 44 -0.14 -0.98 8.76
N GLU A 45 0.45 -0.77 9.94
CA GLU A 45 -0.31 -0.67 11.19
C GLU A 45 -1.42 0.40 11.14
N SER A 46 -1.15 1.53 10.48
CA SER A 46 -2.16 2.58 10.28
C SER A 46 -3.39 2.11 9.50
N ILE A 47 -3.25 1.10 8.62
CA ILE A 47 -4.37 0.51 7.89
C ILE A 47 -5.07 -0.55 8.74
N VAL A 48 -4.31 -1.37 9.47
CA VAL A 48 -4.87 -2.38 10.38
C VAL A 48 -5.76 -1.71 11.44
N GLN A 49 -5.35 -0.56 11.97
CA GLN A 49 -6.11 0.21 12.95
C GLN A 49 -7.42 0.81 12.40
N LEU A 50 -7.59 0.88 11.08
CA LEU A 50 -8.86 1.30 10.47
C LEU A 50 -9.92 0.20 10.51
N ALA A 51 -9.55 -1.06 10.76
CA ALA A 51 -10.51 -2.14 10.91
C ALA A 51 -11.42 -1.86 12.13
N GLY A 52 -12.72 -1.66 11.88
CA GLY A 52 -13.70 -1.30 12.90
C GLY A 52 -13.68 0.17 13.33
N ALA A 53 -12.93 1.04 12.65
CA ALA A 53 -12.92 2.48 12.95
C ALA A 53 -14.21 3.20 12.50
N TRP A 54 -14.92 2.67 11.50
CA TRP A 54 -16.22 3.18 11.12
C TRP A 54 -17.31 2.68 12.07
N LYS A 55 -17.90 3.63 12.81
CA LYS A 55 -18.96 3.35 13.79
C LYS A 55 -20.28 2.94 13.14
N ASP A 56 -20.57 3.49 11.96
CA ASP A 56 -21.85 3.34 11.27
C ASP A 56 -21.71 2.49 10.00
N LEU A 57 -20.75 1.55 9.98
CA LEU A 57 -20.60 0.64 8.85
C LEU A 57 -21.75 -0.38 8.87
N PRO A 58 -22.60 -0.42 7.84
CA PRO A 58 -23.68 -1.40 7.79
C PRO A 58 -23.10 -2.81 7.67
N LEU A 59 -23.78 -3.77 8.28
CA LEU A 59 -23.48 -5.19 8.17
C LEU A 59 -23.68 -5.65 6.72
N ALA A 60 -22.99 -6.72 6.34
CA ALA A 60 -23.05 -7.26 4.99
C ALA A 60 -24.48 -7.68 4.59
N GLU A 61 -25.30 -8.04 5.58
CA GLU A 61 -26.70 -8.41 5.48
C GLU A 61 -27.57 -7.18 5.18
N GLU A 62 -27.33 -6.06 5.87
CA GLU A 62 -28.02 -4.78 5.64
C GLU A 62 -27.70 -4.21 4.25
N ILE A 63 -26.45 -4.35 3.80
CA ILE A 63 -26.04 -3.96 2.43
C ILE A 63 -26.70 -4.86 1.36
N ARG A 64 -26.89 -6.14 1.68
CA ARG A 64 -27.51 -7.12 0.77
C ARG A 64 -29.04 -7.11 0.82
N GLU A 65 -29.63 -6.37 1.75
CA GLU A 65 -31.07 -6.22 1.83
C GLU A 65 -31.60 -5.58 0.53
N GLY A 66 -32.48 -6.29 -0.17
CA GLY A 66 -33.02 -5.86 -1.47
C GLY A 66 -32.18 -6.23 -2.69
N ASN A 67 -30.98 -6.78 -2.51
CA ASN A 67 -30.26 -7.43 -3.61
C ASN A 67 -30.84 -8.83 -3.86
N GLY A 68 -30.88 -9.25 -5.12
CA GLY A 68 -31.27 -10.61 -5.48
C GLY A 68 -30.29 -11.64 -4.91
N SER A 69 -30.72 -12.92 -4.85
CA SER A 69 -29.81 -14.01 -4.49
C SER A 69 -28.69 -14.15 -5.52
N ASP A 70 -27.47 -14.37 -5.04
CA ASP A 70 -26.36 -14.75 -5.91
C ASP A 70 -26.74 -16.00 -6.73
N PHE A 71 -26.39 -16.00 -8.02
CA PHE A 71 -26.54 -17.20 -8.84
C PHE A 71 -25.48 -18.23 -8.44
N ASP A 72 -25.83 -19.51 -8.60
CA ASP A 72 -24.88 -20.59 -8.40
C ASP A 72 -23.64 -20.38 -9.28
N ARG A 73 -22.47 -20.67 -8.72
CA ARG A 73 -21.22 -20.66 -9.48
C ARG A 73 -21.34 -21.63 -10.65
N GLU A 74 -20.86 -21.22 -11.82
CA GLU A 74 -20.83 -22.10 -13.00
C GLU A 74 -20.11 -23.42 -12.68
N PRO A 75 -20.62 -24.55 -13.20
CA PRO A 75 -19.95 -25.83 -13.05
C PRO A 75 -18.57 -25.80 -13.74
N LEU A 76 -17.61 -26.52 -13.15
CA LEU A 76 -16.25 -26.68 -13.68
C LEU A 76 -16.21 -27.51 -14.97
#